data_AF-A0A523RIV1-F1
#
_entry.id   AF-A0A523RIV1-F1
#
_cell.length_a   1.000
_cell.length_b   1.000
_cell.length_c   1.000
_cell.angle_alpha   90.00
_cell.angle_beta   90.00
_cell.angle_gamma   90.00
#
_symmetry.space_group_name_H-M   'P 1'
#
loop_
_entity.id
_entity.type
_entity.pdbx_description
1 polymer ?
#
loop_
_entity_poly.entity_id
_entity_poly.type
_entity_poly.pdbx_seq_one_letter_code
_entity_poly.pdbx_strand_id
1 'polypeptide(L)'
;MGLGKALGFSLLAYIGLNFLFVIITQTIIGDLNLLFSNITSDPLIILIIFFGPITMMPGTVVNTLSMQIAYGTFDASLISTIGLIVTPFLASIVAGRTGGSKGASFGGWMITCLIGSSALAVLAFINPVTLLYYGIIVSNPIVLLIAISVSAAVNGVFYGCFALLFTKTEMY
;
A
#
# COMPACT_ATOMS: atom_id res chain seq x y z
N MET A 1 13.13 10.88 -19.17
CA MET A 1 12.61 9.49 -19.14
C MET A 1 12.63 8.83 -17.75
N GLY A 2 13.17 9.46 -16.69
CA GLY A 2 13.30 8.84 -15.37
C GLY A 2 11.97 8.65 -14.61
N LEU A 3 11.10 9.66 -14.62
CA LEU A 3 9.85 9.66 -13.83
C LEU A 3 8.92 8.51 -14.21
N GLY A 4 8.69 8.28 -15.51
CA GLY A 4 7.81 7.19 -15.96
C GLY A 4 8.32 5.79 -15.60
N LYS A 5 9.65 5.60 -15.58
CA LYS A 5 10.26 4.35 -15.10
C LYS A 5 10.10 4.20 -13.60
N ALA A 6 10.39 5.24 -12.83
CA ALA A 6 10.17 5.25 -11.39
C ALA A 6 8.75 4.86 -11.03
N LEU A 7 7.77 5.55 -11.62
CA LEU A 7 6.35 5.26 -11.45
C LEU A 7 5.99 3.82 -11.83
N GLY A 8 6.32 3.40 -13.04
CA GLY A 8 5.91 2.08 -13.55
C GLY A 8 6.46 0.94 -12.70
N PHE A 9 7.74 1.01 -12.33
CA PHE A 9 8.36 -0.03 -11.52
C PHE A 9 7.93 0.04 -10.05
N SER A 10 7.74 1.22 -9.47
CA SER A 10 7.26 1.33 -8.08
C SER A 10 5.82 0.88 -7.95
N LEU A 11 4.95 1.21 -8.90
CA LEU A 11 3.56 0.75 -8.94
C LEU A 11 3.50 -0.78 -9.08
N LEU A 12 4.26 -1.36 -10.00
CA LEU A 12 4.32 -2.80 -10.19
C LEU A 12 4.84 -3.53 -8.94
N ALA A 13 5.93 -3.02 -8.34
CA ALA A 13 6.48 -3.58 -7.11
C ALA A 13 5.48 -3.48 -5.95
N TYR A 14 4.81 -2.34 -5.81
CA TYR A 14 3.81 -2.11 -4.77
C TYR A 14 2.63 -3.09 -4.88
N ILE A 15 2.02 -3.18 -6.07
CA ILE A 15 0.88 -4.07 -6.29
C ILE A 15 1.28 -5.55 -6.14
N GLY A 16 2.41 -5.94 -6.72
CA GLY A 16 2.88 -7.32 -6.71
C GLY A 16 3.22 -7.81 -5.31
N LEU A 17 3.91 -6.99 -4.51
CA LEU A 17 4.23 -7.33 -3.12
C LEU A 17 2.99 -7.35 -2.24
N ASN A 18 2.06 -6.40 -2.40
CA ASN A 18 0.80 -6.41 -1.64
C ASN A 18 0.00 -7.68 -1.93
N PHE A 19 -0.12 -8.03 -3.20
CA PHE A 19 -0.77 -9.29 -3.60
C PHE A 19 -0.08 -10.50 -2.96
N LEU A 20 1.25 -10.55 -2.99
CA LEU A 20 2.02 -11.63 -2.38
C LEU A 20 1.73 -11.76 -0.87
N PHE A 21 1.81 -10.67 -0.11
CA PHE A 21 1.53 -10.70 1.33
C PHE A 21 0.09 -11.10 1.65
N VAL A 22 -0.88 -10.67 0.83
CA VAL A 22 -2.28 -11.10 0.98
C VAL A 22 -2.40 -12.61 0.74
N ILE A 23 -1.83 -13.15 -0.34
CA ILE A 23 -1.88 -14.59 -0.64
C ILE A 23 -1.23 -15.41 0.48
N ILE A 24 -0.07 -14.99 0.98
CA ILE A 24 0.59 -15.67 2.11
C ILE A 24 -0.30 -15.65 3.34
N THR A 25 -0.86 -14.48 3.69
CA THR A 25 -1.73 -14.32 4.86
C THR A 25 -2.96 -15.21 4.77
N GLN A 26 -3.66 -15.21 3.62
CA GLN A 26 -4.86 -16.02 3.41
C GLN A 26 -4.55 -17.52 3.38
N THR A 27 -3.37 -17.92 2.91
CA THR A 27 -2.91 -19.31 2.96
C THR A 27 -2.70 -19.78 4.40
N ILE A 28 -2.11 -18.94 5.27
CA ILE A 28 -1.89 -19.26 6.68
C ILE A 28 -3.22 -19.40 7.45
N ILE A 29 -4.21 -18.56 7.14
CA ILE A 29 -5.53 -18.58 7.80
C ILE A 29 -6.42 -19.72 7.26
N GLY A 30 -6.15 -20.21 6.05
CA GLY A 30 -6.95 -21.25 5.39
C GLY A 30 -8.07 -20.72 4.48
N ASP A 31 -8.09 -19.41 4.22
CA ASP A 31 -9.17 -18.71 3.51
C ASP A 31 -8.85 -18.38 2.05
N LEU A 32 -7.83 -19.03 1.46
CA LEU A 32 -7.41 -18.76 0.07
C LEU A 32 -8.55 -19.00 -0.94
N ASN A 33 -9.34 -20.05 -0.76
CA ASN A 33 -10.50 -20.33 -1.62
C ASN A 33 -11.59 -19.26 -1.46
N LEU A 34 -11.80 -18.78 -0.23
CA LEU A 34 -12.74 -17.71 0.05
C LEU A 34 -12.30 -16.40 -0.61
N LEU A 35 -11.00 -16.07 -0.57
CA LEU A 35 -10.43 -14.92 -1.29
C LEU A 35 -10.76 -14.96 -2.78
N PHE A 36 -10.49 -16.09 -3.46
CA PHE A 36 -10.75 -16.21 -4.89
C PHE A 36 -12.24 -16.26 -5.24
N SER A 37 -13.06 -16.86 -4.38
CA SER A 37 -14.52 -16.79 -4.50
C SER A 37 -15.01 -15.35 -4.42
N ASN A 38 -14.51 -14.59 -3.44
CA ASN A 38 -14.86 -13.17 -3.25
C ASN A 38 -14.46 -12.33 -4.47
N ILE A 39 -13.24 -12.53 -5.00
CA ILE A 39 -12.78 -11.84 -6.23
C ILE A 39 -13.70 -12.17 -7.42
N THR A 40 -14.20 -13.40 -7.51
CA THR A 40 -15.09 -13.82 -8.61
C THR A 40 -16.47 -13.17 -8.49
N SER A 41 -17.02 -13.09 -7.27
CA SER A 41 -18.33 -12.48 -7.03
C SER A 41 -18.32 -10.95 -7.01
N ASP A 42 -17.22 -10.35 -6.58
CA ASP A 42 -17.01 -8.89 -6.55
C ASP A 42 -15.58 -8.55 -7.01
N PRO A 43 -15.39 -8.36 -8.33
CA PRO A 43 -14.07 -8.08 -8.90
C PRO A 43 -13.39 -6.81 -8.36
N LEU A 44 -14.16 -5.86 -7.80
CA LEU A 44 -13.62 -4.61 -7.28
C LEU A 44 -12.80 -4.80 -6.00
N ILE A 45 -12.94 -5.96 -5.34
CA ILE A 45 -12.11 -6.36 -4.18
C ILE A 45 -10.62 -6.32 -4.51
N ILE A 46 -10.25 -6.52 -5.76
CA ILE A 46 -8.85 -6.50 -6.18
C ILE A 46 -8.17 -5.16 -5.90
N LEU A 47 -8.93 -4.05 -5.88
CA LEU A 47 -8.42 -2.73 -5.53
C LEU A 47 -8.01 -2.65 -4.05
N ILE A 48 -8.74 -3.32 -3.15
CA ILE A 48 -8.38 -3.41 -1.74
C ILE A 48 -7.11 -4.24 -1.59
N ILE A 49 -7.01 -5.36 -2.31
CA ILE A 49 -5.84 -6.23 -2.26
C ILE A 49 -4.58 -5.49 -2.76
N PHE A 50 -4.70 -4.72 -3.83
CA PHE A 50 -3.57 -4.04 -4.46
C PHE A 50 -3.17 -2.75 -3.75
N PHE A 51 -4.15 -1.97 -3.27
CA PHE A 51 -3.91 -0.61 -2.80
C PHE A 51 -4.27 -0.39 -1.33
N GLY A 52 -4.98 -1.32 -0.69
CA GLY A 52 -5.40 -1.24 0.72
C GLY A 52 -4.34 -0.74 1.69
N PRO A 53 -3.06 -1.17 1.58
CA PRO A 53 -2.00 -0.71 2.48
C PRO A 53 -1.74 0.81 2.47
N ILE A 54 -2.18 1.55 1.44
CA ILE A 54 -2.00 3.00 1.36
C ILE A 54 -2.85 3.76 2.38
N THR A 55 -3.88 3.11 2.94
CA THR A 55 -4.75 3.70 3.96
C THR A 55 -4.09 3.73 5.32
N MET A 56 -3.06 2.91 5.55
CA MET A 56 -2.39 2.79 6.83
C MET A 56 -1.17 3.71 6.90
N MET A 57 -1.12 4.57 7.92
CA MET A 57 0.02 5.46 8.11
C MET A 57 1.22 4.66 8.65
N PRO A 58 2.46 4.95 8.21
CA PRO A 58 3.66 4.22 8.67
C PRO A 58 3.80 4.17 10.19
N GLY A 59 3.50 5.28 10.89
CA GLY A 59 3.55 5.32 12.35
C GLY A 59 2.56 4.37 13.02
N THR A 60 1.34 4.24 12.47
CA THR A 60 0.34 3.29 12.94
C THR A 60 0.83 1.86 12.75
N VAL A 61 1.38 1.55 11.57
CA VAL A 61 1.85 0.19 11.26
C VAL A 61 3.03 -0.20 12.16
N VAL A 62 3.98 0.71 12.39
CA VAL A 62 5.12 0.47 13.31
C VAL A 62 4.64 0.23 14.74
N ASN A 63 3.64 0.98 15.21
CA ASN A 63 3.05 0.78 16.52
C ASN A 63 2.29 -0.55 16.64
N THR A 64 1.54 -0.94 15.60
CA THR A 64 0.88 -2.25 15.55
C THR A 64 1.90 -3.39 15.59
N LEU A 65 2.99 -3.27 14.83
CA LEU A 65 4.06 -4.26 14.81
C LEU A 65 4.76 -4.38 16.18
N SER A 66 5.06 -3.25 16.83
CA SER A 66 5.71 -3.27 18.15
C SER A 66 4.82 -3.92 19.21
N MET A 67 3.51 -3.64 19.18
CA MET A 67 2.52 -4.29 20.05
C MET A 67 2.46 -5.80 19.79
N GLN A 68 2.35 -6.22 18.53
CA GLN A 68 2.29 -7.65 18.17
C GLN A 68 3.54 -8.41 18.66
N ILE A 69 4.72 -7.81 18.53
CA ILE A 69 5.97 -8.40 19.03
C ILE A 69 5.96 -8.46 20.57
N ALA A 70 5.56 -7.38 21.24
CA ALA A 70 5.53 -7.30 22.70
C ALA A 70 4.58 -8.33 23.33
N TYR A 71 3.46 -8.61 22.68
CA TYR A 71 2.47 -9.61 23.14
C TYR A 71 2.73 -11.03 22.60
N GLY A 72 3.75 -11.22 21.77
CA GLY A 72 4.12 -12.53 21.23
C GLY A 72 3.11 -13.11 20.23
N THR A 73 2.36 -12.27 19.52
CA THR A 73 1.41 -12.72 18.49
C THR A 73 2.15 -13.04 17.19
N PHE A 74 2.48 -14.32 16.99
CA PHE A 74 3.13 -14.84 15.77
C PHE A 74 2.13 -15.59 14.89
N ASP A 75 1.16 -14.88 14.34
CA ASP A 75 0.11 -15.42 13.48
C ASP A 75 0.06 -14.72 12.11
N ALA A 76 -0.98 -15.02 11.33
CA ALA A 76 -1.19 -14.39 10.03
C ALA A 76 -1.32 -12.85 10.10
N SER A 77 -1.76 -12.31 11.23
CA SER A 77 -1.87 -10.86 11.41
C SER A 77 -0.49 -10.19 11.45
N LEU A 78 0.54 -10.88 11.97
CA LEU A 78 1.92 -10.40 11.94
C LEU A 78 2.45 -10.32 10.50
N ILE A 79 2.19 -11.35 9.69
CA ILE A 79 2.60 -11.39 8.27
C ILE A 79 1.94 -10.26 7.47
N SER A 80 0.65 -10.03 7.70
CA SER A 80 -0.07 -8.91 7.11
C SER A 80 0.56 -7.55 7.52
N THR A 81 0.83 -7.34 8.81
CA THR A 81 1.47 -6.11 9.31
C THR A 81 2.87 -5.90 8.70
N ILE A 82 3.66 -6.96 8.55
CA ILE A 82 4.97 -6.89 7.87
C ILE A 82 4.79 -6.43 6.42
N GLY A 83 3.79 -6.96 5.72
CA GLY A 83 3.46 -6.54 4.35
C GLY A 83 3.14 -5.05 4.23
N LEU A 84 2.44 -4.49 5.22
CA LEU A 84 2.11 -3.06 5.28
C LEU A 84 3.36 -2.14 5.36
N ILE A 85 4.52 -2.64 5.79
CA ILE A 85 5.78 -1.89 5.83
C ILE A 85 6.66 -2.24 4.63
N VAL A 86 6.88 -3.55 4.42
CA VAL A 86 7.86 -4.05 3.44
C VAL A 86 7.46 -3.65 2.04
N THR A 87 6.17 -3.71 1.70
CA THR A 87 5.71 -3.38 0.36
C THR A 87 5.98 -1.91 -0.03
N PRO A 88 5.48 -0.89 0.69
CA PRO A 88 5.75 0.49 0.33
C PRO A 88 7.25 0.85 0.43
N PHE A 89 7.99 0.24 1.35
CA PHE A 89 9.44 0.42 1.46
C PHE A 89 10.20 -0.08 0.23
N LEU A 90 9.95 -1.32 -0.20
CA LEU A 90 10.60 -1.87 -1.39
C LEU A 90 10.18 -1.14 -2.66
N ALA A 91 8.89 -0.79 -2.78
CA ALA A 91 8.39 -0.02 -3.91
C ALA A 91 9.04 1.36 -4.02
N SER A 92 9.29 2.05 -2.90
CA SER A 92 9.97 3.35 -2.89
C SER A 92 11.46 3.23 -3.21
N ILE A 93 12.14 2.17 -2.76
CA ILE A 93 13.52 1.87 -3.17
C ILE A 93 13.59 1.64 -4.68
N VAL A 94 12.65 0.88 -5.24
CA VAL A 94 12.56 0.64 -6.68
C VAL A 94 12.37 1.96 -7.44
N ALA A 95 11.51 2.87 -6.96
CA ALA A 95 11.37 4.22 -7.51
C ALA A 95 12.71 4.98 -7.48
N GLY A 96 13.41 4.94 -6.34
CA GLY A 96 14.73 5.54 -6.14
C GLY A 96 15.77 5.07 -7.16
N ARG A 97 15.87 3.75 -7.36
CA ARG A 97 16.87 3.16 -8.25
C ARG A 97 16.60 3.40 -9.73
N THR A 98 15.34 3.67 -10.10
CA THR A 98 14.89 3.75 -11.49
C THR A 98 14.59 5.19 -11.96
N GLY A 99 14.44 6.15 -11.03
CA GLY A 99 14.07 7.53 -11.32
C GLY A 99 15.12 8.38 -12.02
N GLY A 100 16.40 8.04 -11.95
CA GLY A 100 17.48 8.75 -12.67
C GLY A 100 17.75 10.20 -12.20
N SER A 101 16.85 10.82 -11.45
CA SER A 101 17.06 12.07 -10.71
C SER A 101 16.22 12.04 -9.43
N LYS A 102 16.57 12.86 -8.42
CA LYS A 102 15.87 12.90 -7.13
C LYS A 102 14.38 13.23 -7.27
N GLY A 103 14.06 14.25 -8.07
CA GLY A 103 12.67 14.65 -8.33
C GLY A 103 11.86 13.56 -9.03
N ALA A 104 12.48 12.84 -9.98
CA ALA A 104 11.82 11.73 -10.66
C ALA A 104 11.64 10.49 -9.76
N SER A 105 12.60 10.19 -8.89
CA SER A 105 12.52 9.11 -7.90
C SER A 105 11.42 9.35 -6.87
N PHE A 106 11.44 10.52 -6.22
CA PHE A 106 10.43 10.91 -5.25
C PHE A 106 9.05 11.04 -5.92
N GLY A 107 9.00 11.71 -7.07
CA GLY A 107 7.77 11.91 -7.82
C GLY A 107 7.15 10.60 -8.29
N GLY A 108 7.94 9.61 -8.72
CA GLY A 108 7.41 8.31 -9.14
C GLY A 108 6.72 7.56 -7.99
N TRP A 109 7.33 7.56 -6.80
CA TRP A 109 6.70 7.01 -5.60
C TRP A 109 5.46 7.81 -5.18
N MET A 110 5.55 9.14 -5.17
CA MET A 110 4.42 10.00 -4.81
C MET A 110 3.22 9.76 -5.72
N ILE A 111 3.43 9.64 -7.04
CA ILE A 111 2.36 9.34 -7.99
C ILE A 111 1.82 7.91 -7.76
N THR A 112 2.65 6.94 -7.37
CA THR A 112 2.18 5.60 -6.98
C THR A 112 1.20 5.68 -5.80
N CYS A 113 1.53 6.46 -4.76
CA CYS A 113 0.63 6.71 -3.64
C CYS A 113 -0.67 7.38 -4.07
N LEU A 114 -0.61 8.36 -4.98
CA LEU A 114 -1.78 9.06 -5.51
C LEU A 114 -2.69 8.15 -6.36
N ILE A 115 -2.11 7.25 -7.17
CA ILE A 115 -2.88 6.25 -7.90
C ILE A 115 -3.57 5.30 -6.93
N GLY A 116 -2.86 4.82 -5.91
CA GLY A 116 -3.44 3.93 -4.91
C GLY A 116 -4.57 4.57 -4.12
N SER A 117 -4.40 5.82 -3.67
CA SER A 117 -5.47 6.55 -2.98
C SER A 117 -6.67 6.81 -3.90
N SER A 118 -6.43 7.17 -5.15
CA SER A 118 -7.49 7.40 -6.14
C SER A 118 -8.28 6.13 -6.44
N ALA A 119 -7.60 4.98 -6.56
CA ALA A 119 -8.25 3.70 -6.78
C ALA A 119 -9.19 3.31 -5.63
N LEU A 120 -8.76 3.53 -4.39
CA LEU A 120 -9.60 3.31 -3.21
C LEU A 120 -10.71 4.35 -3.07
N ALA A 121 -10.47 5.60 -3.46
CA ALA A 121 -11.52 6.61 -3.51
C ALA A 121 -12.62 6.22 -4.50
N VAL A 122 -12.26 5.75 -5.70
CA VAL A 122 -13.23 5.23 -6.67
C VAL A 122 -14.03 4.07 -6.08
N LEU A 123 -13.37 3.14 -5.39
CA LEU A 123 -14.06 2.04 -4.72
C LEU A 123 -15.08 2.53 -3.67
N ALA A 124 -14.72 3.56 -2.89
CA ALA A 124 -15.58 4.12 -1.86
C ALA A 124 -16.88 4.74 -2.40
N PHE A 125 -16.86 5.29 -3.61
CA PHE A 125 -18.06 5.86 -4.24
C PHE A 125 -18.89 4.83 -5.00
N ILE A 126 -18.26 3.78 -5.54
CA ILE A 126 -18.95 2.77 -6.35
C ILE A 126 -19.54 1.65 -5.49
N ASN A 127 -18.79 1.15 -4.50
CA ASN A 127 -19.21 0.00 -3.69
C ASN A 127 -18.74 0.12 -2.23
N PRO A 128 -19.41 0.97 -1.41
CA PRO A 128 -19.05 1.17 -0.01
C PRO A 128 -19.28 -0.08 0.87
N VAL A 129 -20.12 -1.02 0.43
CA VAL A 129 -20.39 -2.27 1.16
C VAL A 129 -19.13 -3.16 1.21
N THR A 130 -18.39 -3.22 0.10
CA THR A 130 -17.14 -3.98 0.00
C THR A 130 -16.08 -3.45 0.97
N LEU A 131 -15.99 -2.14 1.16
CA LEU A 131 -15.07 -1.55 2.14
C LEU A 131 -15.41 -1.97 3.57
N LEU A 132 -16.70 -1.98 3.92
CA LEU A 132 -17.17 -2.35 5.25
C LEU A 132 -16.88 -3.82 5.58
N TYR A 133 -17.00 -4.72 4.59
CA TYR A 133 -16.64 -6.13 4.74
C TYR A 133 -15.16 -6.34 5.11
N TYR A 134 -14.26 -5.50 4.60
CA TYR A 134 -12.83 -5.51 4.93
C TYR A 134 -12.45 -4.60 6.11
N GLY A 135 -13.44 -4.20 6.93
CA GLY A 135 -13.21 -3.43 8.15
C GLY A 135 -12.95 -1.94 7.94
N ILE A 136 -13.13 -1.42 6.71
CA ILE A 136 -13.03 0.01 6.43
C ILE A 136 -14.41 0.64 6.64
N ILE A 137 -14.62 1.23 7.82
CA ILE A 137 -15.91 1.83 8.19
C ILE A 137 -16.09 3.16 7.45
N VAL A 138 -17.08 3.20 6.56
CA VAL A 138 -17.46 4.42 5.83
C VAL A 138 -18.67 5.06 6.51
N SER A 139 -18.44 5.84 7.57
CA SER A 139 -19.51 6.65 8.19
C SER A 139 -19.86 7.88 7.35
N ASN A 140 -18.88 8.40 6.61
CA ASN A 140 -19.04 9.51 5.67
C ASN A 140 -17.99 9.37 4.54
N PRO A 141 -18.39 9.23 3.26
CA PRO A 141 -17.46 9.09 2.13
C PRO A 141 -16.44 10.22 2.01
N ILE A 142 -16.80 11.44 2.40
CA ILE A 142 -15.91 12.60 2.37
C ILE A 142 -14.81 12.45 3.43
N VAL A 143 -15.18 12.01 4.64
CA VAL A 143 -14.22 11.77 5.73
C VAL A 143 -13.24 10.67 5.35
N LEU A 144 -13.73 9.60 4.71
CA LEU A 144 -12.87 8.54 4.19
C LEU A 144 -11.90 9.06 3.13
N LEU A 145 -12.39 9.87 2.17
CA LEU A 145 -11.54 10.43 1.13
C LEU A 145 -10.43 11.32 1.71
N ILE A 146 -10.76 12.14 2.71
CA ILE A 146 -9.78 12.95 3.44
C ILE A 146 -8.76 12.01 4.13
N ALA A 147 -9.23 11.00 4.86
CA ALA A 147 -8.36 10.06 5.58
C ALA A 147 -7.39 9.32 4.65
N ILE A 148 -7.88 8.76 3.54
CA ILE A 148 -7.05 8.06 2.54
C ILE A 148 -6.08 9.04 1.88
N SER A 149 -6.50 10.27 1.56
CA SER A 149 -5.63 11.29 0.96
C SER A 149 -4.49 11.70 1.88
N VAL A 150 -4.78 11.93 3.16
CA VAL A 150 -3.77 12.25 4.18
C VAL A 150 -2.83 11.07 4.36
N SER A 151 -3.35 9.85 4.46
CA SER A 151 -2.52 8.65 4.61
C SER A 151 -1.60 8.44 3.40
N ALA A 152 -2.10 8.65 2.19
CA ALA A 152 -1.29 8.57 0.97
C ALA A 152 -0.22 9.66 0.90
N ALA A 153 -0.52 10.88 1.35
CA ALA A 153 0.48 11.95 1.44
C ALA A 153 1.57 11.61 2.46
N VAL A 154 1.20 11.10 3.64
CA VAL A 154 2.16 10.68 4.68
C VAL A 154 3.03 9.52 4.17
N ASN A 155 2.43 8.49 3.56
CA ASN A 155 3.15 7.40 2.92
C ASN A 155 4.07 7.88 1.80
N GLY A 156 3.58 8.80 0.97
CA GLY A 156 4.32 9.43 -0.12
C GLY A 156 5.58 10.14 0.38
N VAL A 157 5.45 10.97 1.42
CA VAL A 157 6.59 11.70 2.01
C VAL A 157 7.53 10.74 2.75
N PHE A 158 7.00 9.92 3.66
CA PHE A 158 7.80 9.05 4.51
C PHE A 158 8.62 8.06 3.69
N TYR A 159 7.96 7.29 2.81
CA TYR A 159 8.67 6.33 1.96
C TYR A 159 9.41 7.01 0.81
N GLY A 160 8.99 8.20 0.38
CA GLY A 160 9.68 9.03 -0.61
C GLY A 160 11.06 9.48 -0.14
N CYS A 161 11.27 9.70 1.16
CA CYS A 161 12.61 9.94 1.71
C CYS A 161 13.57 8.78 1.41
N PHE A 162 13.10 7.53 1.49
CA PHE A 162 13.91 6.38 1.10
C PHE A 162 14.17 6.37 -0.41
N ALA A 163 13.18 6.69 -1.24
CA ALA A 163 13.41 6.83 -2.69
C ALA A 163 14.53 7.85 -3.00
N LEU A 164 14.59 8.97 -2.27
CA LEU A 164 15.64 9.98 -2.40
C LEU A 164 17.03 9.47 -1.97
N LEU A 165 17.10 8.67 -0.90
CA LEU A 165 18.34 8.05 -0.41
C LEU A 165 18.92 7.04 -1.40
N PHE A 166 18.06 6.26 -2.07
CA PHE A 166 18.49 5.23 -3.01
C PHE A 166 18.64 5.72 -4.46
N THR A 167 18.50 7.02 -4.69
CA THR A 167 18.67 7.62 -6.01
C THR A 167 20.13 7.58 -6.46
N LYS A 168 20.37 7.25 -7.74
CA LYS A 168 21.71 7.13 -8.33
C LYS A 168 22.48 8.46 -8.46
N THR A 169 21.79 9.58 -8.48
CA THR A 169 22.40 10.92 -8.51
C THR A 169 22.70 11.39 -7.09
N GLU A 170 23.96 11.77 -6.84
CA GLU A 170 24.41 12.31 -5.55
C GLU A 170 23.68 13.62 -5.16
N MET A 171 23.83 14.04 -3.90
CA MET A 171 23.18 15.23 -3.32
C MET A 171 23.85 16.57 -3.69
N TYR A 172 24.64 16.62 -4.77
CA TYR A 172 25.39 17.81 -5.16
C TYR A 172 24.93 18.34 -6.50
#